data_AF-A0A965UPE7-F1
#
_entry.id   AF-A0A965UPE7-F1
#
_cell.length_a   1.000
_cell.length_b   1.000
_cell.length_c   1.000
_cell.angle_alpha   90.00
_cell.angle_beta   90.00
_cell.angle_gamma   90.00
#
_symmetry.space_group_name_H-M   'P 1'
#
loop_
_entity.id
_entity.type
_entity.pdbx_description
1 polymer ?
#
loop_
_entity_poly.entity_id
_entity_poly.type
_entity_poly.pdbx_seq_one_letter_code
_entity_poly.pdbx_strand_id
1 'polypeptide(L)'
;MENNNYQGWKNYATWRVALEFFDGYEIQKDEPQDVYDLSKYFKELVESAIDESSQGISNSYAHAFISDVDFYQIAEHALDMDREINS
;
A
#
# COMPACT_ATOMS: atom_id res chain seq x y z
N MET A 1 25.68 -11.26 -5.98
CA MET A 1 24.79 -11.77 -4.93
C MET A 1 23.87 -10.61 -4.59
N GLU A 2 22.71 -10.54 -5.24
CA GLU A 2 21.80 -9.42 -5.05
C GLU A 2 21.10 -9.60 -3.69
N ASN A 3 21.47 -8.77 -2.72
CA ASN A 3 20.65 -8.53 -1.53
C ASN A 3 19.40 -7.76 -1.97
N ASN A 4 18.46 -8.45 -2.62
CA ASN A 4 17.14 -7.96 -3.03
C ASN A 4 16.22 -7.86 -1.81
N ASN A 5 16.61 -7.07 -0.80
CA ASN A 5 15.80 -6.88 0.39
C ASN A 5 14.50 -6.17 -0.04
N TYR A 6 13.42 -6.96 -0.10
CA TYR A 6 12.07 -6.52 -0.41
C TYR A 6 11.87 -6.00 -1.84
N GLN A 7 12.61 -6.47 -2.85
CA GLN A 7 12.32 -6.20 -4.28
C GLN A 7 12.18 -4.70 -4.66
N GLY A 8 12.98 -3.83 -4.04
CA GLY A 8 12.93 -2.38 -4.29
C GLY A 8 12.02 -1.58 -3.36
N TRP A 9 11.22 -2.27 -2.54
CA TRP A 9 10.43 -1.63 -1.49
C TRP A 9 11.28 -1.27 -0.26
N LYS A 10 10.93 -0.17 0.39
CA LYS A 10 11.71 0.41 1.50
C LYS A 10 11.90 -0.54 2.68
N ASN A 11 10.89 -1.35 2.98
CA ASN A 11 10.93 -2.32 4.07
C ASN A 11 9.96 -3.50 3.81
N TYR A 12 10.04 -4.50 4.68
CA TYR A 12 9.20 -5.71 4.59
C TYR A 12 7.71 -5.41 4.64
N ALA A 13 7.27 -4.53 5.56
CA ALA A 13 5.86 -4.21 5.73
C ALA A 13 5.28 -3.58 4.47
N THR A 14 6.03 -2.65 3.87
CA THR A 14 5.67 -1.97 2.62
C THR A 14 5.53 -2.97 1.48
N TRP A 15 6.52 -3.84 1.28
CA TRP A 15 6.45 -4.88 0.26
C TRP A 15 5.25 -5.82 0.43
N ARG A 16 5.00 -6.29 1.66
CA ARG A 16 3.88 -7.20 1.93
C ARG A 16 2.53 -6.54 1.69
N VAL A 17 2.33 -5.30 2.15
CA VAL A 17 1.08 -4.60 1.91
C VAL A 17 0.89 -4.29 0.43
N ALA A 18 1.95 -3.86 -0.27
CA ALA A 18 1.90 -3.63 -1.71
C ALA A 18 1.44 -4.89 -2.47
N LEU A 19 2.01 -6.06 -2.16
CA LEU A 19 1.63 -7.31 -2.82
C LEU A 19 0.20 -7.76 -2.50
N GLU A 20 -0.21 -7.69 -1.23
CA GLU A 20 -1.49 -8.29 -0.80
C GLU A 20 -2.70 -7.40 -1.11
N PHE A 21 -2.53 -6.08 -1.09
CA PHE A 21 -3.62 -5.13 -1.29
C PHE A 21 -3.61 -4.46 -2.66
N PHE A 22 -2.43 -4.30 -3.27
CA PHE A 22 -2.27 -3.39 -4.41
C PHE A 22 -1.65 -4.03 -5.66
N ASP A 23 -1.29 -5.31 -5.63
CA ASP A 23 -0.84 -6.02 -6.83
C ASP A 23 -2.00 -6.17 -7.82
N GLY A 24 -1.86 -5.58 -9.00
CA GLY A 24 -2.93 -5.49 -10.01
C GLY A 24 -4.04 -4.47 -9.68
N TYR A 25 -3.83 -3.58 -8.71
CA TYR A 25 -4.76 -2.49 -8.43
C TYR A 25 -4.73 -1.42 -9.53
N GLU A 26 -5.90 -1.08 -10.07
CA GLU A 26 -6.08 -0.02 -11.06
C GLU A 26 -6.66 1.22 -10.37
N ILE A 27 -5.98 2.37 -10.53
CA ILE A 27 -6.44 3.63 -9.94
C ILE A 27 -7.70 4.10 -10.67
N GLN A 28 -8.77 4.31 -9.92
CA GLN A 28 -10.03 4.79 -10.50
C GLN A 28 -10.01 6.30 -10.73
N LYS A 29 -10.86 6.79 -11.64
CA LYS A 29 -10.90 8.22 -12.02
C LYS A 29 -11.34 9.16 -10.89
N ASP A 30 -12.08 8.65 -9.93
CA ASP A 30 -12.57 9.36 -8.76
C ASP A 30 -11.62 9.25 -7.55
N GLU A 31 -10.55 8.47 -7.66
CA GLU A 31 -9.49 8.39 -6.66
C GLU A 31 -8.47 9.54 -6.82
N PRO A 32 -7.73 9.89 -5.75
CA PRO A 32 -6.71 10.92 -5.83
C PRO A 32 -5.64 10.63 -6.88
N GLN A 33 -5.24 11.66 -7.63
CA GLN A 33 -4.28 11.55 -8.74
C GLN A 33 -2.89 12.11 -8.39
N ASP A 34 -2.71 12.57 -7.15
CA ASP A 34 -1.41 12.93 -6.58
C ASP A 34 -0.98 11.92 -5.51
N VAL A 35 0.34 11.73 -5.39
CA VAL A 35 0.93 10.70 -4.53
C VAL A 35 0.56 10.91 -3.06
N TYR A 36 0.47 12.16 -2.59
CA TYR A 36 0.25 12.43 -1.18
C TYR A 36 -1.17 12.06 -0.76
N ASP A 37 -2.19 12.53 -1.47
CA ASP A 37 -3.57 12.21 -1.12
C ASP A 37 -3.91 10.75 -1.45
N LEU A 38 -3.32 10.17 -2.51
CA LEU A 38 -3.48 8.74 -2.79
C LEU A 38 -2.85 7.86 -1.70
N SER A 39 -1.70 8.25 -1.15
CA SER A 39 -1.06 7.49 -0.06
C SER A 39 -1.93 7.44 1.20
N LYS A 40 -2.67 8.50 1.50
CA LYS A 40 -3.63 8.52 2.61
C LYS A 40 -4.82 7.64 2.31
N TYR A 41 -5.35 7.72 1.08
CA TYR A 41 -6.44 6.89 0.63
C TYR A 41 -6.09 5.39 0.74
N PHE A 42 -4.91 4.97 0.28
CA PHE A 42 -4.42 3.60 0.42
C PHE A 42 -4.27 3.17 1.88
N LYS A 43 -3.77 4.05 2.73
CA LYS A 43 -3.70 3.78 4.17
C LYS A 43 -5.08 3.53 4.76
N GLU A 44 -6.05 4.41 4.49
CA GLU A 44 -7.42 4.30 4.99
C GLU A 44 -8.10 3.01 4.48
N LEU A 45 -7.85 2.63 3.23
CA LEU A 45 -8.37 1.39 2.65
C LEU A 45 -7.85 0.15 3.40
N VAL A 46 -6.55 0.11 3.69
CA VAL A 46 -5.93 -1.00 4.44
C VAL A 46 -6.38 -1.01 5.90
N GLU A 47 -6.43 0.14 6.57
CA GLU A 47 -6.93 0.27 7.95
C GLU A 47 -8.38 -0.22 8.06
N SER A 48 -9.25 0.19 7.13
CA SER A 48 -10.65 -0.21 7.10
C SER A 48 -10.81 -1.72 6.92
N ALA A 49 -10.05 -2.33 5.99
CA ALA A 49 -10.07 -3.77 5.79
C ALA A 49 -9.60 -4.56 7.03
N ILE A 50 -8.61 -4.04 7.78
CA ILE A 50 -8.15 -4.63 9.04
C ILE A 50 -9.22 -4.56 10.12
N ASP A 51 -9.91 -3.43 10.24
CA ASP A 51 -10.96 -3.21 11.23
C ASP A 51 -12.21 -4.06 10.96
N GLU A 52 -12.55 -4.28 9.70
CA GLU A 52 -13.65 -5.15 9.30
C GLU A 52 -13.32 -6.64 9.50
N SER A 53 -12.07 -7.04 9.30
CA SER A 53 -11.66 -8.46 9.34
C SER A 53 -11.40 -9.02 10.74
N SER A 54 -11.03 -8.18 11.70
CA SER A 54 -10.66 -8.65 13.04
C SER A 54 -10.85 -7.59 14.12
N GLN A 55 -10.91 -8.04 15.38
CA GLN A 55 -11.07 -7.19 16.56
C GLN A 55 -10.12 -7.63 17.68
N GLY A 56 -9.91 -6.76 18.67
CA GLY A 56 -9.06 -7.06 19.83
C GLY A 56 -7.57 -7.19 19.47
N ILE A 57 -6.87 -8.14 20.09
CA ILE A 57 -5.40 -8.21 20.00
C ILE A 57 -4.88 -8.46 18.58
N SER A 58 -5.60 -9.25 17.77
CA SER A 58 -5.21 -9.50 16.38
C SER A 58 -5.27 -8.22 15.54
N ASN A 59 -6.33 -7.42 15.73
CA ASN A 59 -6.49 -6.11 15.10
C ASN A 59 -5.37 -5.15 15.55
N SER A 60 -5.04 -5.13 16.85
CA SER A 60 -3.92 -4.32 17.35
C SER A 60 -2.57 -4.71 16.75
N TYR A 61 -2.30 -6.01 16.56
CA TYR A 61 -1.07 -6.45 15.90
C TYR A 61 -1.05 -6.10 14.40
N ALA A 62 -2.19 -6.18 13.71
CA ALA A 62 -2.30 -5.77 12.32
C ALA A 62 -2.02 -4.27 12.16
N HIS A 63 -2.63 -3.43 13.00
CA HIS A 63 -2.35 -1.99 13.05
C HIS A 63 -0.89 -1.66 13.39
N ALA A 64 -0.29 -2.39 14.33
CA ALA A 64 1.13 -2.24 14.63
C ALA A 64 2.01 -2.59 13.42
N PHE A 65 1.68 -3.65 12.67
CA PHE A 65 2.41 -4.01 11.46
C PHE A 65 2.30 -2.95 10.37
N ILE A 66 1.09 -2.45 10.09
CA ILE A 66 0.90 -1.45 9.04
C ILE A 66 1.43 -0.06 9.42
N SER A 67 1.76 0.18 10.69
CA SER A 67 2.39 1.43 11.12
C SER A 67 3.81 1.63 10.55
N ASP A 68 4.47 0.55 10.12
CA ASP A 68 5.78 0.58 9.46
C ASP A 68 5.69 0.69 7.92
N VAL A 69 4.49 0.72 7.34
CA VAL A 69 4.29 0.73 5.88
C VAL A 69 4.53 2.14 5.30
N ASP A 70 5.32 2.21 4.24
CA ASP A 70 5.49 3.42 3.44
C ASP A 70 4.41 3.48 2.35
N PHE A 71 3.20 3.91 2.73
CA PHE A 71 2.08 4.08 1.78
C PHE A 71 2.37 5.12 0.70
N TYR A 72 3.30 6.06 0.94
CA TYR A 72 3.70 7.04 -0.06
C TYR A 72 4.44 6.36 -1.22
N GLN A 73 5.38 5.45 -0.89
CA GLN A 73 6.03 4.63 -1.92
C GLN A 73 5.03 3.79 -2.71
N ILE A 74 4.04 3.18 -2.05
CA ILE A 74 3.00 2.39 -2.74
C ILE A 74 2.20 3.26 -3.72
N ALA A 75 1.77 4.45 -3.30
CA ALA A 75 1.04 5.38 -4.16
C ALA A 75 1.86 5.88 -5.35
N GLU A 76 3.16 6.13 -5.15
CA GLU A 76 4.08 6.52 -6.23
C GLU A 76 4.17 5.42 -7.29
N HIS A 77 4.42 4.18 -6.87
CA HIS A 77 4.46 3.02 -7.77
C HIS A 77 3.13 2.81 -8.52
N ALA A 78 1.99 2.95 -7.84
CA ALA A 78 0.68 2.78 -8.47
C ALA A 78 0.42 3.82 -9.56
N LEU A 79 0.73 5.10 -9.30
CA LEU A 79 0.55 6.18 -10.28
C LEU A 79 1.53 6.06 -11.45
N ASP A 80 2.76 5.62 -11.22
CA ASP A 80 3.72 5.40 -12.29
C ASP A 80 3.27 4.26 -13.21
N MET A 81 2.77 3.15 -12.65
CA MET A 81 2.18 2.08 -13.45
C MET A 81 0.95 2.53 -14.23
N ASP A 82 0.03 3.30 -13.62
CA ASP A 82 -1.15 3.82 -14.31
C ASP A 82 -0.77 4.73 -15.49
N ARG A 83 0.23 5.58 -15.31
CA ARG A 83 0.77 6.43 -16.39
C ARG A 83 1.38 5.61 -17.52
N GLU A 84 2.13 4.56 -17.22
CA GLU A 84 2.73 3.67 -18.22
C GLU A 84 1.68 2.89 -19.02
N ILE A 85 0.57 2.49 -18.38
CA ILE A 85 -0.54 1.79 -19.06
C ILE A 85 -1.32 2.74 -19.97
N ASN A 86 -1.49 3.99 -19.56
CA ASN A 86 -2.31 4.99 -20.26
C ASN A 86 -1.52 5.91 -21.22
N SER A 87 -0.21 5.74 -21.36
CA SER A 87 0.66 6.47 -22.31
C SER A 87 0.67 5.87 -23.71
#